data_AF-A0A4Q7UAV8-F1
#
_entry.id   AF-A0A4Q7UAV8-F1
#
_cell.length_a   1.000
_cell.length_b   1.000
_cell.length_c   1.000
_cell.angle_alpha   90.00
_cell.angle_beta   90.00
_cell.angle_gamma   90.00
#
_symmetry.space_group_name_H-M   'P 1'
#
loop_
_entity.id
_entity.type
_entity.pdbx_description
1 polymer ?
#
loop_
_entity_poly.entity_id
_entity_poly.type
_entity_poly.pdbx_seq_one_letter_code
_entity_poly.pdbx_strand_id
1 'polypeptide(L)' 'MRYVLTVVAVLGVALGVAAVVLGEADDSPGLQLIGVLIALGAVVFGIRNLRGGN' A
#
# COMPACT_ATOMS: atom_id res chain seq x y z
N MET A 1 3.32 -14.09 13.71
CA MET A 1 3.75 -12.97 12.83
C MET A 1 3.03 -12.91 11.49
N ARG A 2 2.86 -14.01 10.75
CA ARG A 2 2.29 -13.99 9.38
C ARG A 2 0.99 -13.18 9.24
N TYR A 3 0.00 -13.40 10.10
CA TYR A 3 -1.27 -12.66 10.07
C TYR A 3 -1.10 -11.15 10.32
N VAL A 4 -0.22 -10.77 11.25
CA VAL A 4 0.10 -9.36 11.51
C VAL A 4 0.70 -8.70 10.27
N LEU A 5 1.64 -9.39 9.60
CA LEU A 5 2.24 -8.89 8.36
C LEU A 5 1.22 -8.78 7.22
N THR A 6 0.28 -9.73 7.12
CA THR A 6 -0.83 -9.65 6.17
C THR A 6 -1.73 -8.45 6.46
N VAL A 7 -2.08 -8.21 7.72
CA VAL A 7 -2.88 -7.04 8.11
C VAL A 7 -2.14 -5.74 7.77
N VAL A 8 -0.85 -5.65 8.06
CA VAL A 8 -0.03 -4.48 7.70
C VAL A 8 -0.01 -4.25 6.19
N ALA A 9 0.14 -5.31 5.38
CA ALA A 9 0.09 -5.19 3.93
C ALA A 9 -1.27 -4.68 3.43
N VAL A 10 -2.38 -5.22 3.97
CA VAL A 10 -3.74 -4.79 3.60
C VAL A 10 -3.97 -3.32 3.98
N LEU A 11 -3.57 -2.92 5.19
CA LEU A 11 -3.68 -1.52 5.62
C LEU A 11 -2.82 -0.59 4.77
N GLY A 12 -1.61 -1.01 4.39
CA GLY A 12 -0.76 -0.26 3.47
C GLY A 12 -1.41 -0.04 2.11
N VAL A 13 -2.05 -1.07 1.53
CA VAL A 13 -2.81 -0.92 0.28
C VAL A 13 -3.97 0.05 0.46
N ALA A 14 -4.74 -0.08 1.53
CA ALA A 14 -5.87 0.81 1.81
C ALA A 14 -5.43 2.28 1.95
N LEU A 15 -4.32 2.54 2.64
CA LEU A 15 -3.73 3.88 2.75
C LEU A 15 -3.25 4.42 1.41
N GLY A 16 -2.59 3.59 0.60
CA GLY A 16 -2.14 3.99 -0.74
C GLY A 16 -3.32 4.37 -1.63
N VAL A 17 -4.37 3.55 -1.65
CA VAL A 17 -5.61 3.84 -2.40
C VAL A 17 -6.28 5.12 -1.90
N ALA A 18 -6.38 5.31 -0.58
CA ALA A 18 -6.95 6.53 -0.01
C ALA A 18 -6.16 7.78 -0.42
N ALA A 19 -4.81 7.70 -0.43
CA ALA A 19 -3.97 8.80 -0.90
C ALA A 19 -4.16 9.08 -2.40
N VAL A 20 -4.35 8.06 -3.25
CA VAL A 20 -4.68 8.28 -4.67
C VAL A 20 -6.00 9.04 -4.82
N VAL A 21 -7.06 8.58 -4.15
CA VAL A 21 -8.39 9.20 -4.24
C VAL A 21 -8.36 10.63 -3.69
N LEU A 22 -7.69 10.86 -2.55
CA LEU A 22 -7.53 12.20 -1.99
C LEU A 22 -6.66 13.10 -2.88
N GLY A 23 -5.63 12.54 -3.53
CA GLY A 23 -4.80 13.29 -4.47
C GLY A 23 -5.52 13.66 -5.76
N GLU A 24 -6.50 12.87 -6.20
CA GLU A 24 -7.43 13.24 -7.27
C GLU A 24 -8.38 14.34 -6.82
N ALA A 25 -8.99 14.20 -5.63
CA ALA A 25 -9.90 15.19 -5.09
C ALA A 25 -9.25 16.57 -4.83
N ASP A 26 -7.94 16.60 -4.64
CA ASP A 26 -7.13 17.79 -4.36
C ASP A 26 -6.29 18.26 -5.56
N ASP A 27 -6.48 17.67 -6.76
CA ASP A 27 -5.68 17.96 -7.96
C ASP A 27 -4.15 17.92 -7.70
N SER A 28 -3.70 17.10 -6.75
CA SER A 28 -2.32 17.03 -6.30
C SER A 28 -1.61 15.78 -6.86
N PRO A 29 -0.90 15.90 -8.00
CA PRO A 29 -0.25 14.75 -8.65
C PRO A 29 0.81 14.08 -7.76
N GLY A 30 1.39 14.84 -6.83
CA GLY A 30 2.34 14.31 -5.84
C GLY A 30 1.71 13.33 -4.86
N LEU A 31 0.52 13.64 -4.34
CA LEU A 31 -0.18 12.76 -3.40
C LEU A 31 -0.67 11.49 -4.11
N GLN A 32 -1.14 11.62 -5.36
CA GLN A 32 -1.46 10.47 -6.20
C GLN A 32 -0.25 9.55 -6.40
N LEU A 33 0.91 10.12 -6.77
CA LEU A 33 2.14 9.35 -6.95
C LEU A 33 2.56 8.63 -5.67
N ILE A 34 2.54 9.33 -4.53
CA ILE A 34 2.85 8.73 -3.22
C ILE A 34 1.86 7.61 -2.91
N GLY A 35 0.56 7.80 -3.16
CA GLY A 35 -0.46 6.79 -2.96
C GLY A 35 -0.21 5.53 -3.78
N VAL A 36 0.12 5.67 -5.06
CA VAL A 36 0.48 4.56 -5.95
C VAL A 36 1.71 3.82 -5.43
N LEU A 37 2.76 4.55 -5.03
CA LEU A 37 3.99 3.95 -4.51
C LEU A 37 3.76 3.17 -3.21
N ILE A 38 2.94 3.71 -2.30
CA ILE A 38 2.57 3.03 -1.06
C ILE A 38 1.77 1.76 -1.36
N ALA A 39 0.77 1.84 -2.25
CA ALA A 39 -0.05 0.68 -2.61
C ALA A 39 0.80 -0.43 -3.25
N LEU A 40 1.63 -0.09 -4.24
CA LEU A 40 2.55 -1.04 -4.88
C LEU A 40 3.55 -1.64 -3.88
N GLY A 41 4.16 -0.79 -3.04
CA GLY A 41 5.09 -1.23 -2.00
C GLY A 41 4.45 -2.22 -1.03
N ALA A 42 3.21 -1.95 -0.59
CA ALA A 42 2.46 -2.83 0.31
C ALA A 42 2.11 -4.18 -0.35
N VAL A 43 1.72 -4.19 -1.63
CA VAL A 43 1.49 -5.42 -2.40
C VAL A 43 2.77 -6.25 -2.50
N VAL A 44 3.88 -5.63 -2.94
CA VAL A 44 5.17 -6.31 -3.08
C VAL A 44 5.65 -6.84 -1.74
N PHE A 45 5.54 -6.04 -0.67
CA PHE A 45 5.87 -6.45 0.68
C PHE A 45 5.04 -7.65 1.14
N GLY A 46 3.71 -7.62 0.93
CA GLY A 46 2.82 -8.72 1.26
C GLY A 46 3.19 -10.01 0.52
N ILE A 47 3.43 -9.92 -0.80
CA ILE A 47 3.83 -11.07 -1.62
C ILE A 47 5.16 -11.65 -1.13
N ARG A 48 6.17 -10.81 -0.87
CA ARG A 48 7.49 -11.27 -0.40
C ARG A 48 7.40 -11.96 0.95
N ASN A 49 6.59 -11.47 1.88
CA ASN A 49 6.42 -12.10 3.18
C ASN A 49 5.57 -13.38 3.13
N LEU A 50 4.66 -13.50 2.16
CA LEU A 50 3.90 -14.74 1.95
C LEU A 50 4.73 -15.83 1.25
N ARG A 51 5.66 -15.44 0.37
CA ARG A 51 6.53 -16.37 -0.38
C ARG A 51 7.83 -16.70 0.34
N GLY A 52 8.40 -15.75 1.07
CA GLY A 52 9.67 -15.86 1.80
C GLY A 52 9.49 -16.12 3.30
N GLY A 53 8.26 -16.40 3.75
CA GLY A 53 8.04 -16.85 5.11
C GLY A 53 8.67 -18.24 5.31
N ASN A 54 9.84 -18.28 5.94
CA ASN A 54 10.37 -19.45 6.65
C ASN A 54 9.32 -20.04 7.60
#